data_AF-A0A7G9WFL6-F1
#
_entry.id   AF-A0A7G9WFL6-F1
#
_cell.length_a   1.000
_cell.length_b   1.000
_cell.length_c   1.000
_cell.angle_alpha   90.00
_cell.angle_beta   90.00
_cell.angle_gamma   90.00
#
_symmetry.space_group_name_H-M   'P 1'
#
loop_
_entity.id
_entity.type
_entity.pdbx_description
1 polymer ?
#
loop_
_entity_poly.entity_id
_entity_poly.type
_entity_poly.pdbx_seq_one_letter_code
_entity_poly.pdbx_strand_id
1 'polypeptide(L)'
;MKENPKSNFVVLQTPIGRICVGTALPYPCTQKPAVQYNSDGTLVKIITASSQIKLLEKDVESIFAPSLYQNCMEPEKIEILPLTLEFFPKNQLRISTRYTKKEVNICACRFSTADWQAAFHTTDCVHCTNCGRCGW
;
A
#
# COMPACT_ATOMS: atom_id res chain seq x y z
N MET A 1 -11.36 -23.81 -20.61
CA MET A 1 -10.85 -22.43 -20.76
C MET A 1 -10.96 -21.77 -19.40
N LYS A 2 -9.85 -21.55 -18.69
CA LYS A 2 -9.87 -20.86 -17.40
C LYS A 2 -9.95 -19.37 -17.71
N GLU A 3 -11.04 -18.72 -17.30
CA GLU A 3 -11.16 -17.27 -17.38
C GLU A 3 -9.97 -16.65 -16.62
N ASN A 4 -9.13 -15.91 -17.34
CA ASN A 4 -8.20 -14.98 -16.71
C ASN A 4 -9.04 -13.95 -15.95
N PRO A 5 -8.96 -13.86 -14.61
CA PRO A 5 -9.65 -12.80 -13.91
C PRO A 5 -9.05 -11.50 -14.42
N LYS A 6 -9.85 -10.69 -15.14
CA LYS A 6 -9.49 -9.32 -15.50
C LYS A 6 -9.04 -8.66 -14.21
N SER A 7 -7.75 -8.41 -14.10
CA SER A 7 -7.18 -7.65 -13.01
C SER A 7 -7.75 -6.24 -13.14
N ASN A 8 -8.81 -5.96 -12.38
CA ASN A 8 -9.56 -4.71 -12.40
C ASN A 8 -8.71 -3.61 -11.74
N PHE A 9 -7.65 -3.21 -12.42
CA PHE A 9 -6.88 -2.05 -12.06
C PHE A 9 -7.64 -0.80 -12.48
N VAL A 10 -7.83 0.11 -11.53
CA VAL A 10 -8.33 1.46 -11.78
C VAL A 10 -7.15 2.40 -11.67
N VAL A 11 -6.91 3.17 -12.73
CA VAL A 11 -5.86 4.19 -12.75
C VAL A 11 -6.50 5.55 -12.51
N LEU A 12 -6.06 6.25 -11.47
CA LEU A 12 -6.58 7.56 -11.10
C LEU A 12 -5.49 8.61 -11.25
N GLN A 13 -5.88 9.75 -11.82
CA GLN A 13 -5.08 10.96 -11.74
C GLN A 13 -5.49 11.73 -10.49
N THR A 14 -4.54 12.01 -9.61
CA THR A 14 -4.78 12.69 -8.33
C THR A 14 -3.84 13.90 -8.18
N PRO A 15 -4.08 14.81 -7.22
CA PRO A 15 -3.18 15.93 -6.95
C PRO A 15 -1.73 15.53 -6.60
N ILE A 16 -1.50 14.29 -6.17
CA ILE A 16 -0.18 13.77 -5.80
C ILE A 16 0.44 12.87 -6.88
N GLY A 17 -0.21 12.75 -8.05
CA GLY A 17 0.25 11.95 -9.16
C GLY A 17 -0.71 10.82 -9.54
N ARG A 18 -0.20 9.90 -10.35
CA ARG A 18 -0.95 8.77 -10.91
C ARG A 18 -0.96 7.62 -9.91
N ILE A 19 -2.14 7.16 -9.51
CA ILE A 19 -2.28 6.06 -8.57
C ILE A 19 -3.02 4.91 -9.25
N CYS A 20 -2.40 3.74 -9.26
CA CYS A 20 -3.03 2.50 -9.64
C CYS A 20 -3.72 1.91 -8.40
N VAL A 21 -4.96 1.44 -8.57
CA VAL A 21 -5.78 0.85 -7.52
C VAL A 21 -6.15 -0.55 -7.96
N GLY A 22 -5.73 -1.54 -7.18
CA GLY A 22 -5.85 -2.95 -7.49
C GLY A 22 -4.73 -3.74 -6.83
N THR A 23 -4.70 -5.05 -7.10
CA THR A 23 -3.63 -5.96 -6.67
C THR A 23 -3.22 -6.84 -7.85
N ALA A 24 -1.91 -6.94 -8.09
CA ALA A 24 -1.34 -7.86 -9.07
C ALA A 24 -1.01 -9.23 -8.45
N LEU A 25 -0.92 -9.27 -7.12
CA LEU A 25 -0.43 -10.41 -6.38
C LEU A 25 -1.60 -11.33 -5.98
N PRO A 26 -1.37 -12.65 -5.92
CA PRO A 26 -2.41 -13.62 -5.59
C PRO A 26 -2.76 -13.66 -4.09
N TYR A 27 -2.27 -12.72 -3.29
CA TYR A 27 -2.50 -12.67 -1.85
C TYR A 27 -3.71 -11.80 -1.50
N PRO A 28 -4.49 -12.18 -0.48
CA PRO A 28 -5.61 -11.38 -0.01
C PRO A 28 -5.13 -10.04 0.55
N CYS A 29 -5.89 -8.98 0.32
CA CYS A 29 -5.67 -7.69 0.97
C CYS A 29 -6.51 -7.59 2.24
N THR A 30 -5.91 -7.15 3.35
CA THR A 30 -6.62 -6.90 4.62
C THR A 30 -7.73 -5.86 4.48
N GLN A 31 -7.56 -4.91 3.56
CA GLN A 31 -8.63 -4.04 3.06
C GLN A 31 -8.65 -4.14 1.54
N LYS A 32 -9.85 -4.30 0.96
CA LYS A 32 -9.99 -4.40 -0.49
C LYS A 32 -9.55 -3.08 -1.16
N PRO A 33 -8.73 -3.13 -2.23
CA PRO A 33 -8.43 -1.95 -3.02
C PRO A 33 -9.71 -1.29 -3.50
N ALA A 34 -9.83 0.01 -3.27
CA ALA A 34 -11.07 0.73 -3.49
C ALA A 34 -10.82 2.22 -3.68
N VAL A 35 -11.77 2.86 -4.33
CA VAL A 35 -11.84 4.31 -4.51
C VAL A 35 -13.18 4.76 -3.94
N GLN A 36 -13.16 5.78 -3.09
CA GLN A 36 -14.36 6.34 -2.49
C GLN A 36 -14.46 7.82 -2.83
N TYR A 37 -15.67 8.22 -3.19
CA TYR A 37 -16.06 9.57 -3.51
C TYR A 37 -17.19 10.01 -2.57
N ASN A 38 -17.26 11.31 -2.32
CA ASN A 38 -18.44 11.93 -1.73
C ASN A 38 -19.59 11.97 -2.73
N SER A 39 -20.80 12.28 -2.24
CA SER A 39 -22.01 12.43 -3.04
C SER A 39 -21.91 13.50 -4.13
N ASP A 40 -21.01 14.47 -3.95
CA ASP A 40 -20.71 15.56 -4.90
C ASP A 40 -19.66 15.15 -5.96
N GLY A 41 -19.17 13.91 -5.92
CA GLY A 41 -18.13 13.40 -6.82
C GLY A 41 -16.69 13.72 -6.38
N THR A 42 -16.49 14.38 -5.23
CA THR A 42 -15.16 14.69 -4.72
C THR A 42 -14.45 13.42 -4.24
N LEU A 43 -13.22 13.18 -4.68
CA LEU A 43 -12.39 12.07 -4.21
C LEU A 43 -12.06 12.24 -2.73
N VAL A 44 -12.36 11.23 -1.91
CA VAL A 44 -12.09 11.26 -0.46
C VAL A 44 -11.13 10.19 0.00
N LYS A 45 -11.12 9.01 -0.63
CA LYS A 45 -10.28 7.91 -0.17
C LYS A 45 -9.83 7.00 -1.30
N ILE A 46 -8.56 6.63 -1.25
CA ILE A 46 -7.99 5.57 -2.07
C ILE A 46 -7.36 4.53 -1.15
N ILE A 47 -7.66 3.26 -1.38
CA ILE A 47 -6.98 2.12 -0.80
C ILE A 47 -6.29 1.40 -1.94
N THR A 48 -4.96 1.37 -1.97
CA THR A 48 -4.17 0.73 -3.04
C THR A 48 -3.24 -0.34 -2.50
N ALA A 49 -3.11 -1.43 -3.27
CA ALA A 49 -2.16 -2.51 -3.07
C ALA A 49 -1.17 -2.63 -4.25
N SER A 50 -1.07 -1.59 -5.09
CA SER A 50 -0.27 -1.61 -6.33
C SER A 50 0.54 -0.36 -6.58
N SER A 51 0.37 0.71 -5.79
CA SER A 51 1.19 1.92 -5.91
C SER A 51 1.85 2.30 -4.59
N GLN A 52 3.05 2.84 -4.71
CA GLN A 52 3.79 3.48 -3.63
C GLN A 52 3.92 4.99 -3.89
N ILE A 53 4.11 5.74 -2.80
CA ILE A 53 4.27 7.19 -2.81
C ILE A 53 5.61 7.54 -2.20
N LYS A 54 6.35 8.39 -2.90
CA LYS A 54 7.51 9.10 -2.40
C LYS A 54 7.10 10.53 -2.09
N LEU A 55 7.27 10.92 -0.84
CA LEU A 55 7.02 12.26 -0.31
C LEU A 55 8.36 12.94 -0.04
N LEU A 56 8.52 14.18 -0.52
CA LEU A 56 9.63 15.05 -0.16
C LEU A 56 9.08 16.28 0.59
N GLU A 57 9.43 16.40 1.87
CA GLU A 57 9.04 17.49 2.77
C GLU A 57 10.31 18.08 3.40
N LYS A 58 10.60 19.37 3.17
CA LYS A 58 11.78 20.07 3.72
C LYS A 58 13.09 19.28 3.55
N ASP A 59 13.31 18.77 2.34
CA ASP A 59 14.46 17.95 1.94
C ASP A 59 14.58 16.58 2.64
N VAL A 60 13.56 16.17 3.41
CA VAL A 60 13.43 14.83 3.97
C VAL A 60 12.56 13.98 3.06
N GLU A 61 13.12 12.88 2.59
CA GLU A 61 12.42 11.90 1.77
C GLU A 61 11.73 10.84 2.66
N SER A 62 10.52 10.44 2.29
CA SER A 62 9.79 9.36 2.93
C SER A 62 9.03 8.55 1.90
N ILE A 63 9.09 7.22 2.01
CA ILE A 63 8.40 6.29 1.12
C ILE A 63 7.27 5.62 1.88
N PHE A 64 6.08 5.65 1.30
CA PHE A 64 4.88 4.98 1.79
C PHE A 64 4.44 3.98 0.74
N ALA A 65 4.42 2.71 1.11
CA ALA A 65 4.06 1.62 0.23
C ALA A 65 3.14 0.64 0.96
N PRO A 66 2.36 -0.16 0.22
CA PRO A 66 1.79 -1.37 0.76
C PRO A 66 2.88 -2.27 1.37
N SER A 67 2.49 -3.20 2.23
CA SER A 67 3.42 -4.17 2.81
C SER A 67 2.89 -5.57 2.60
N LEU A 68 3.79 -6.51 2.30
CA LEU A 68 3.48 -7.92 2.31
C LEU A 68 3.79 -8.47 3.70
N TYR A 69 2.79 -9.09 4.33
CA TYR A 69 2.89 -9.60 5.69
C TYR A 69 2.69 -11.10 5.69
N GLN A 70 3.66 -11.81 6.25
CA GLN A 70 3.57 -13.24 6.51
C GLN A 70 3.35 -13.46 8.01
N ASN A 71 2.34 -14.25 8.36
CA ASN A 71 2.11 -14.61 9.75
C ASN A 71 3.27 -15.49 10.25
N CYS A 72 3.79 -15.19 11.45
CA CYS A 72 4.92 -15.91 12.02
C CYS A 72 4.57 -17.31 12.56
N MET A 73 3.32 -17.54 12.96
CA MET A 73 2.83 -18.82 13.45
C MET A 73 2.27 -19.71 12.32
N GLU A 74 1.83 -19.08 11.23
CA GLU A 74 1.22 -19.71 10.05
C GLU A 74 1.86 -19.13 8.77
N PRO A 75 3.08 -19.55 8.40
CA PRO A 75 3.84 -18.95 7.29
C PRO A 75 3.14 -19.01 5.92
N GLU A 76 2.21 -19.94 5.73
CA GLU A 76 1.35 -20.02 4.55
C GLU A 76 0.33 -18.87 4.45
N LYS A 77 0.03 -18.20 5.58
CA LYS A 77 -0.86 -17.03 5.61
C LYS A 77 -0.07 -15.77 5.30
N ILE A 78 -0.12 -15.40 4.03
CA ILE A 78 0.47 -14.17 3.49
C ILE A 78 -0.65 -13.22 3.08
N GLU A 79 -0.58 -11.98 3.53
CA GLU A 79 -1.58 -10.93 3.29
C GLU A 79 -0.92 -9.63 2.84
N ILE A 80 -1.64 -8.85 2.06
CA ILE A 80 -1.24 -7.50 1.67
C ILE A 80 -1.89 -6.49 2.60
N LEU A 81 -1.07 -5.60 3.14
CA LEU A 81 -1.48 -4.44 3.92
C LEU A 81 -1.44 -3.23 2.99
N PRO A 82 -2.60 -2.76 2.50
CA PRO A 82 -2.63 -1.72 1.49
C PRO A 82 -2.23 -0.35 2.05
N LEU A 83 -1.81 0.52 1.16
CA LEU A 83 -1.61 1.94 1.40
C LEU A 83 -2.97 2.65 1.31
N THR A 84 -3.28 3.47 2.31
CA THR A 84 -4.51 4.26 2.36
C THR A 84 -4.21 5.75 2.25
N LEU A 85 -4.96 6.44 1.41
CA LEU A 85 -4.86 7.87 1.15
C LEU A 85 -6.21 8.51 1.38
N GLU A 86 -6.30 9.42 2.33
CA GLU A 86 -7.52 10.16 2.63
C GLU A 86 -7.31 11.63 2.26
N PHE A 87 -8.16 12.12 1.35
CA PHE A 87 -8.12 13.49 0.84
C PHE A 87 -9.16 14.32 1.59
N PHE A 88 -8.70 15.42 2.17
CA PHE A 88 -9.52 16.35 2.95
C PHE A 88 -9.58 17.71 2.26
N PRO A 89 -10.55 18.56 2.63
CA PRO A 89 -10.60 19.95 2.15
C PRO A 89 -9.30 20.71 2.42
N LYS A 90 -9.08 21.80 1.67
CA LYS A 90 -7.89 22.67 1.80
C LYS A 90 -6.55 21.94 1.55
N ASN A 91 -6.54 21.02 0.57
CA ASN A 91 -5.34 20.32 0.11
C ASN A 91 -4.64 19.51 1.21
N GLN A 92 -5.40 19.00 2.19
CA GLN A 92 -4.86 18.13 3.22
C GLN A 92 -4.93 16.67 2.76
N LEU A 93 -3.84 15.93 2.96
CA LEU A 93 -3.74 14.51 2.66
C LEU A 93 -3.27 13.77 3.90
N ARG A 94 -3.93 12.66 4.21
CA ARG A 94 -3.44 11.68 5.17
C ARG A 94 -3.02 10.41 4.45
N ILE A 95 -1.79 10.01 4.69
CA ILE A 95 -1.16 8.81 4.17
C ILE A 95 -1.05 7.81 5.32
N SER A 96 -1.61 6.62 5.16
CA SER A 96 -1.60 5.59 6.20
C SER A 96 -1.15 4.23 5.64
N THR A 97 -0.19 3.62 6.30
CA THR A 97 0.19 2.22 6.15
C THR A 97 -0.13 1.47 7.45
N ARG A 98 0.23 0.19 7.55
CA ARG A 98 0.13 -0.54 8.83
C ARG A 98 0.99 0.10 9.93
N TYR A 99 2.15 0.64 9.57
CA TYR A 99 3.17 1.06 10.54
C TYR A 99 3.24 2.57 10.73
N THR A 100 2.76 3.33 9.74
CA THR A 100 2.93 4.78 9.72
C THR A 100 1.64 5.47 9.35
N LYS A 101 1.42 6.63 9.98
CA LYS A 101 0.35 7.56 9.63
C LYS A 101 0.97 8.95 9.55
N LYS A 102 0.74 9.65 8.45
CA LYS A 102 1.31 10.96 8.18
C LYS A 102 0.25 11.86 7.58
N GLU A 103 0.15 13.09 8.09
CA GLU A 103 -0.70 14.14 7.53
C GLU A 103 0.19 15.23 6.94
N VAL A 104 -0.17 15.70 5.74
CA VAL A 104 0.59 16.70 4.99
C VAL A 104 -0.35 17.65 4.26
N ASN A 105 0.14 18.87 4.03
CA ASN A 105 -0.45 19.77 3.04
C ASN A 105 0.17 19.46 1.67
N ILE A 106 -0.67 19.08 0.70
CA ILE A 106 -0.25 18.70 -0.64
C ILE A 106 0.56 19.81 -1.32
N CYS A 107 0.17 21.07 -1.14
CA CYS A 107 0.84 22.21 -1.77
C CYS A 107 2.22 22.52 -1.18
N ALA A 108 2.51 22.04 0.03
CA ALA A 108 3.79 22.27 0.71
C ALA A 108 4.81 21.14 0.47
N CYS A 109 4.41 20.07 -0.22
CA CYS A 109 5.23 18.88 -0.42
C CYS A 109 5.38 18.55 -1.91
N ARG A 110 6.42 17.80 -2.26
CA ARG A 110 6.54 17.17 -3.59
C ARG A 110 6.24 15.69 -3.50
N PHE A 111 5.49 15.19 -4.46
CA PHE A 111 5.09 13.80 -4.54
C PHE A 111 5.61 13.16 -5.82
N SER A 112 5.96 11.88 -5.72
CA SER A 112 6.20 10.99 -6.85
C SER A 112 5.48 9.68 -6.59
N THR A 113 4.92 9.10 -7.64
CA THR A 113 4.18 7.83 -7.58
C THR A 113 4.89 6.80 -8.44
N ALA A 114 4.93 5.55 -7.98
CA ALA A 114 5.48 4.44 -8.72
C ALA A 114 4.67 3.17 -8.44
N ASP A 115 4.75 2.19 -9.34
CA ASP A 115 4.18 0.88 -9.07
C ASP A 115 4.93 0.22 -7.92
N TRP A 116 4.18 -0.39 -6.99
CA TRP A 116 4.75 -1.12 -5.88
C TRP A 116 5.06 -2.55 -6.31
N GLN A 117 6.31 -2.95 -6.11
CA GLN A 117 6.74 -4.34 -6.26
C GLN A 117 6.92 -4.93 -4.88
N ALA A 118 6.17 -5.98 -4.57
CA ALA A 118 6.33 -6.65 -3.28
C ALA A 118 7.68 -7.36 -3.24
N ALA A 119 8.49 -7.00 -2.25
CA ALA A 119 9.66 -7.75 -1.87
C ALA A 119 9.36 -8.48 -0.56
N PHE A 120 9.58 -9.79 -0.54
CA PHE A 120 9.79 -10.47 0.73
C PHE A 120 11.17 -10.04 1.20
N HIS A 121 11.24 -9.33 2.33
CA HIS A 121 12.50 -9.29 3.07
C HIS A 121 12.66 -10.66 3.72
N THR A 122 13.33 -11.56 3.02
CA THR A 122 13.93 -12.73 3.66
C THR A 122 15.06 -12.18 4.53
N THR A 123 14.74 -11.80 5.76
CA THR A 123 15.78 -11.83 6.79
C THR A 123 16.20 -13.29 6.82
N ASP A 124 17.45 -13.59 6.44
CA ASP A 124 18.03 -14.92 6.65
C ASP A 124 17.65 -15.31 8.07
N CYS A 125 16.73 -16.27 8.20
CA CYS A 125 16.26 -16.69 9.50
C CYS A 125 17.48 -17.26 10.19
N VAL A 126 18.10 -16.46 11.07
CA VAL A 126 19.07 -16.95 12.03
C VAL A 126 18.35 -18.08 12.73
N HIS A 127 18.87 -19.29 12.59
CA HIS A 127 18.33 -20.50 13.19
C HIS A 127 17.93 -20.18 14.63
N CYS A 128 16.62 -20.04 14.85
CA CYS A 128 16.10 -19.80 16.18
C CYS A 128 16.21 -21.14 16.90
N THR A 129 17.25 -21.27 17.71
CA THR A 129 17.57 -22.45 18.52
C THR A 129 16.49 -22.78 19.55
N ASN A 130 15.47 -21.91 19.71
CA ASN A 130 14.48 -22.01 20.78
C ASN A 130 13.02 -22.19 20.31
N CYS A 131 12.76 -22.29 19.00
CA CYS A 131 11.39 -22.42 18.49
C CYS A 131 11.01 -23.83 18.02
N GLY A 132 11.92 -24.81 18.12
CA GLY A 132 11.62 -26.25 18.06
C GLY A 132 10.88 -26.75 16.80
N ARG A 133 10.81 -25.95 15.73
CA ARG A 133 9.96 -26.22 14.55
C ARG A 133 10.70 -26.41 13.23
N CYS A 134 12.03 -26.47 13.23
CA CYS A 134 12.80 -26.83 12.04
C CYS A 134 13.38 -28.24 12.24
N GLY A 135 12.67 -29.25 11.74
CA GLY A 135 13.14 -30.62 11.64
C GLY A 135 14.01 -30.83 10.39
N TRP A 136 14.94 -31.78 10.50
CA TRP A 136 15.79 -32.28 9.42
C TRP A 136 15.00 -33.01 8.33
#